data_AF-A0A7C4RDL8-F1
#
_entry.id   AF-A0A7C4RDL8-F1
#
_cell.length_a   1.000
_cell.length_b   1.000
_cell.length_c   1.000
_cell.angle_alpha   90.00
_cell.angle_beta   90.00
_cell.angle_gamma   90.00
#
_symmetry.space_group_name_H-M   'P 1'
#
loop_
_entity.id
_entity.type
_entity.pdbx_description
1 polymer ?
#
loop_
_entity_poly.entity_id
_entity_poly.type
_entity_poly.pdbx_seq_one_letter_code
_entity_poly.pdbx_strand_id
1 'polypeptide(L)'
;MVKISFSAYNEGRLYAIASLIPRTSSLARCLDIGCGEGMIAEVIKRKGYLYYGLDLSKEILRRARCSLSNNNIFLQADANYLPFKKCCFDLVIALEIIEHIDNPCKLLKEVNSILINGGYLIISNTE
;
A
#
# COMPACT_ATOMS: atom_id res chain seq x y z
N MET A 1 10.41 -6.16 -9.68
CA MET A 1 10.15 -7.61 -9.44
C MET A 1 8.88 -7.69 -8.58
N VAL A 2 7.80 -8.28 -9.08
CA VAL A 2 6.54 -8.42 -8.30
C VAL A 2 6.76 -9.52 -7.26
N LYS A 3 6.52 -9.24 -5.98
CA LYS A 3 6.55 -10.25 -4.91
C LYS A 3 5.12 -10.48 -4.42
N ILE A 4 4.60 -11.68 -4.63
CA ILE A 4 3.25 -12.08 -4.23
C ILE A 4 3.36 -12.93 -2.97
N SER A 5 2.49 -12.71 -1.98
CA SER A 5 2.46 -13.46 -0.71
C SER A 5 1.03 -13.83 -0.34
N PHE A 6 0.82 -15.08 0.06
CA PHE A 6 -0.48 -15.63 0.48
C PHE A 6 -0.42 -16.04 1.97
N SER A 7 -1.33 -15.55 2.81
CA SER A 7 -1.68 -16.17 4.11
C SER A 7 -2.85 -15.43 4.80
N ALA A 8 -3.80 -16.15 5.40
CA ALA A 8 -4.95 -15.60 6.14
C ALA A 8 -4.58 -14.55 7.22
N TYR A 9 -5.47 -13.57 7.45
CA TYR A 9 -5.23 -12.37 8.27
C TYR A 9 -5.15 -12.68 9.78
N ASN A 10 -3.97 -13.13 10.23
CA ASN A 10 -3.53 -13.24 11.62
C ASN A 10 -2.18 -12.50 11.78
N GLU A 11 -1.67 -12.27 13.00
CA GLU A 11 -0.38 -11.60 13.25
C GLU A 11 0.76 -12.12 12.34
N GLY A 12 0.77 -13.43 12.08
CA GLY A 12 1.72 -14.09 11.17
C GLY A 12 1.75 -13.50 9.74
N ARG A 13 0.62 -13.05 9.20
CA ARG A 13 0.54 -12.41 7.87
C ARG A 13 1.28 -11.08 7.85
N LEU A 14 1.05 -10.25 8.86
CA LEU A 14 1.71 -8.95 8.96
C LEU A 14 3.23 -9.13 9.08
N TYR A 15 3.68 -10.15 9.84
CA TYR A 15 5.10 -10.52 9.91
C TYR A 15 5.65 -10.98 8.55
N ALA A 16 4.93 -11.84 7.83
CA ALA A 16 5.32 -12.30 6.50
C ALA A 16 5.45 -11.11 5.52
N ILE A 17 4.45 -10.22 5.46
CA ILE A 17 4.48 -9.02 4.61
C ILE A 17 5.64 -8.10 5.04
N ALA A 18 5.81 -7.86 6.34
CA ALA A 18 6.90 -7.08 6.88
C ALA A 18 8.27 -7.63 6.48
N SER A 19 8.42 -8.96 6.36
CA SER A 19 9.66 -9.59 5.91
C SER A 19 9.96 -9.35 4.43
N LEU A 20 8.93 -9.19 3.59
CA LEU A 20 9.06 -8.98 2.15
C LEU A 20 9.40 -7.52 1.79
N ILE A 21 9.03 -6.57 2.66
CA ILE A 21 9.28 -5.14 2.47
C ILE A 21 10.79 -4.87 2.55
N PRO A 22 11.43 -4.44 1.44
CA PRO A 22 12.85 -4.08 1.43
C PRO A 22 13.10 -2.90 2.37
N ARG A 23 14.21 -2.88 3.09
CA ARG A 23 14.65 -1.66 3.80
C ARG A 23 15.23 -0.67 2.80
N THR A 24 15.03 0.62 3.06
CA THR A 24 15.64 1.70 2.31
C THR A 24 16.42 2.64 3.25
N SER A 25 17.54 3.15 2.77
CA SER A 25 18.37 4.17 3.44
C SER A 25 18.24 5.56 2.80
N SER A 26 17.50 5.67 1.69
CA SER A 26 17.19 6.90 0.99
C SER A 26 15.71 7.27 1.16
N LEU A 27 15.38 8.53 0.86
CA LEU A 27 13.98 8.99 0.85
C LEU A 27 13.20 8.24 -0.23
N ALA A 28 12.40 7.26 0.20
CA ALA A 28 11.57 6.42 -0.67
C ALA A 28 10.10 6.51 -0.25
N ARG A 29 9.19 6.26 -1.19
CA ARG A 29 7.74 6.43 -1.00
C ARG A 29 7.03 5.10 -1.14
N CYS A 30 6.11 4.83 -0.22
CA CYS A 30 5.24 3.68 -0.24
C CYS A 30 3.78 4.13 -0.37
N LEU A 31 3.06 3.57 -1.36
CA LEU A 31 1.61 3.67 -1.44
C LEU A 31 0.96 2.40 -0.89
N ASP A 32 -0.03 2.56 -0.03
CA ASP A 32 -0.88 1.50 0.50
C ASP A 32 -2.30 1.69 -0.03
N ILE A 33 -2.73 0.81 -0.94
CA ILE A 33 -4.01 0.87 -1.65
C ILE A 33 -5.04 0.06 -0.86
N GLY A 34 -6.16 0.70 -0.51
CA GLY A 34 -7.13 0.11 0.42
C GLY A 34 -6.59 0.12 1.85
N CYS A 35 -5.93 1.22 2.26
CA CYS A 35 -5.16 1.25 3.50
C CYS A 35 -5.97 1.05 4.78
N GLY A 36 -7.30 1.24 4.72
CA GLY A 36 -8.17 1.22 5.87
C GLY A 36 -7.69 2.16 6.97
N GLU A 37 -7.56 1.64 8.20
CA GLU A 37 -7.07 2.39 9.36
C GLU A 37 -5.53 2.53 9.41
N GLY A 38 -4.82 2.07 8.38
CA GLY A 38 -3.37 2.20 8.22
C GLY A 38 -2.56 1.23 9.07
N MET A 39 -3.03 -0.01 9.23
CA MET A 39 -2.42 -1.04 10.10
C MET A 39 -0.94 -1.31 9.82
N ILE A 40 -0.50 -1.18 8.57
CA ILE A 40 0.90 -1.41 8.18
C ILE A 40 1.76 -0.13 8.22
N ALA A 41 1.18 1.05 8.45
CA ALA A 41 1.86 2.34 8.33
C ALA A 41 3.16 2.41 9.15
N GLU A 42 3.13 1.98 10.41
CA GLU A 42 4.31 2.01 11.29
C GLU A 42 5.36 0.95 10.91
N VAL A 43 4.97 -0.15 10.25
CA VAL A 43 5.93 -1.11 9.68
C VAL A 43 6.65 -0.48 8.49
N ILE A 44 5.91 0.19 7.60
CA ILE A 44 6.44 0.87 6.43
C ILE A 44 7.40 1.99 6.81
N LYS A 45 7.03 2.81 7.80
CA LYS A 45 7.90 3.87 8.31
C LYS A 45 9.18 3.32 8.92
N ARG A 46 9.10 2.25 9.72
CA ARG A 46 10.28 1.56 10.28
C ARG A 46 11.19 0.96 9.21
N LYS A 47 10.69 0.71 8.01
CA LYS A 47 11.48 0.26 6.84
C LYS A 47 12.14 1.40 6.07
N GLY A 48 11.84 2.66 6.43
CA GLY A 48 12.47 3.87 5.87
C GLY A 48 11.63 4.61 4.83
N TYR A 49 10.38 4.20 4.58
CA TYR A 49 9.53 4.85 3.57
C TYR A 49 8.65 5.95 4.16
N LEU A 50 8.38 6.97 3.34
CA LEU A 50 7.26 7.88 3.53
C LEU A 50 5.97 7.17 3.14
N TYR A 51 5.03 7.09 4.09
CA TYR A 51 3.79 6.34 3.94
C TYR A 51 2.66 7.19 3.36
N TYR A 52 2.04 6.68 2.29
CA TYR A 52 0.84 7.21 1.66
C TYR A 52 -0.26 6.15 1.73
N GLY A 53 -1.34 6.42 2.47
CA GLY A 53 -2.54 5.58 2.50
C GLY A 53 -3.61 6.10 1.55
N LEU A 54 -4.17 5.22 0.72
CA LEU A 54 -5.29 5.50 -0.17
C LEU A 54 -6.46 4.59 0.18
N ASP A 55 -7.65 5.17 0.38
CA ASP A 55 -8.88 4.40 0.61
C ASP A 55 -10.09 5.15 0.03
N LEU A 56 -11.13 4.42 -0.36
CA LEU A 56 -12.37 5.00 -0.87
C LEU A 56 -13.19 5.63 0.27
N SER A 57 -13.11 5.07 1.47
CA SER A 57 -13.91 5.47 2.62
C SER A 57 -13.33 6.68 3.32
N LYS A 58 -14.03 7.82 3.22
CA LYS A 58 -13.67 9.03 3.97
C LYS A 58 -13.62 8.79 5.49
N GLU A 59 -14.53 7.97 6.00
CA GLU A 59 -14.65 7.73 7.43
C GLU A 59 -13.50 6.88 7.97
N ILE A 60 -13.05 5.86 7.21
CA ILE A 60 -11.90 5.05 7.64
C ILE A 60 -10.61 5.87 7.66
N LEU A 61 -10.44 6.76 6.68
CA LEU A 61 -9.30 7.69 6.63
C LEU A 61 -9.34 8.70 7.78
N ARG A 62 -10.54 9.14 8.20
CA ARG A 62 -10.68 10.00 9.38
C ARG A 62 -10.16 9.27 10.63
N ARG A 63 -10.55 8.00 10.82
CA ARG A 63 -10.08 7.16 11.93
C ARG A 63 -8.57 6.93 11.87
N ALA A 64 -8.03 6.59 10.70
CA ALA A 64 -6.60 6.39 10.47
C ALA A 64 -5.78 7.64 10.90
N ARG A 65 -6.24 8.83 10.51
CA ARG A 65 -5.59 10.10 10.89
C ARG A 65 -5.63 10.37 12.39
N CYS A 66 -6.67 9.95 13.09
CA CYS A 66 -6.78 10.12 14.54
C CYS A 66 -5.88 9.14 15.31
N SER A 67 -5.72 7.92 14.81
CA SER A 67 -5.01 6.84 15.51
C SER A 67 -3.51 6.79 15.24
N LEU A 68 -3.05 7.33 14.11
CA LEU A 68 -1.66 7.23 13.69
C LEU A 68 -0.86 8.51 13.91
N SER A 69 0.45 8.35 14.08
CA SER A 69 1.37 9.46 14.32
C SER A 69 1.36 10.49 13.18
N ASN A 70 1.72 11.73 13.51
CA ASN A 70 1.93 12.80 12.53
C ASN A 70 2.96 12.36 11.46
N ASN A 71 2.79 12.83 10.22
CA ASN A 71 3.59 12.55 9.01
C ASN A 71 3.09 11.43 8.07
N ASN A 72 1.93 10.82 8.34
CA ASN A 72 1.25 9.97 7.36
C ASN A 72 0.41 10.80 6.38
N ILE A 73 0.46 10.44 5.10
CA ILE A 73 -0.34 11.11 4.06
C ILE A 73 -1.51 10.20 3.71
N PHE A 74 -2.73 10.67 3.95
CA PHE A 74 -3.94 9.93 3.60
C PHE A 74 -4.69 10.62 2.46
N LEU A 75 -5.16 9.84 1.50
CA LEU A 75 -5.88 10.32 0.32
C LEU A 75 -7.16 9.52 0.12
N GLN A 76 -8.28 10.23 -0.02
CA GLN A 76 -9.52 9.60 -0.44
C GLN A 76 -9.54 9.48 -1.96
N ALA A 77 -9.55 8.27 -2.49
CA ALA A 77 -9.65 8.02 -3.94
C ALA A 77 -10.12 6.60 -4.24
N ASP A 78 -10.65 6.40 -5.44
CA ASP A 78 -10.97 5.09 -5.97
C ASP A 78 -9.70 4.44 -6.54
N ALA A 79 -9.41 3.20 -6.13
CA ALA A 79 -8.27 2.44 -6.62
C ALA A 79 -8.32 2.16 -8.13
N ASN A 80 -9.50 2.27 -8.76
CA ASN A 80 -9.65 2.19 -10.22
C ASN A 80 -9.04 3.38 -10.98
N TYR A 81 -8.71 4.48 -10.28
CA TYR A 81 -8.15 5.70 -10.85
C TYR A 81 -7.14 6.32 -9.87
N LEU A 82 -5.87 5.94 -9.99
CA LEU A 82 -4.84 6.36 -9.04
C LEU A 82 -4.40 7.81 -9.36
N PRO A 83 -4.62 8.78 -8.45
CA PRO A 83 -4.41 10.20 -8.71
C PRO A 83 -2.92 10.61 -8.52
N PHE A 84 -2.01 9.83 -9.08
CA PHE A 84 -0.57 9.99 -8.89
C PHE A 84 0.16 10.18 -10.22
N LYS A 85 1.31 10.85 -10.15
CA LYS A 85 2.19 10.98 -11.31
C LYS A 85 2.84 9.64 -11.61
N LYS A 86 3.25 9.43 -12.87
CA LYS A 86 4.05 8.26 -13.25
C LYS A 86 5.37 8.23 -12.47
N CYS A 87 5.89 7.03 -12.23
CA CYS A 87 7.20 6.80 -11.61
C CYS A 87 7.41 7.58 -10.29
N CYS A 88 6.44 7.52 -9.38
CA CYS A 88 6.45 8.26 -8.13
C CYS A 88 6.39 7.38 -6.86
N PHE A 89 6.40 6.06 -6.97
CA PHE A 89 6.48 5.19 -5.80
C PHE A 89 7.57 4.13 -5.98
N ASP A 90 8.30 3.90 -4.89
CA ASP A 90 9.32 2.86 -4.77
C ASP A 90 8.68 1.52 -4.38
N LEU A 91 7.60 1.60 -3.59
CA LEU A 91 6.82 0.48 -3.12
C LEU A 91 5.32 0.78 -3.26
N VAL A 92 4.58 -0.16 -3.79
CA VAL A 92 3.12 -0.17 -3.74
C VAL A 92 2.67 -1.46 -3.04
N ILE A 93 1.74 -1.32 -2.11
CA ILE A 93 1.13 -2.42 -1.38
C ILE A 93 -0.37 -2.39 -1.62
N ALA A 94 -0.96 -3.55 -1.85
CA ALA A 94 -2.40 -3.75 -1.97
C ALA A 94 -2.76 -5.03 -1.19
N LEU A 95 -3.18 -4.88 0.06
CA LEU A 95 -3.51 -6.00 0.96
C LEU A 95 -5.03 -6.14 1.06
N GLU A 96 -5.57 -7.31 0.77
CA GLU A 96 -7.00 -7.66 0.92
C GLU A 96 -7.94 -6.70 0.20
N ILE A 97 -7.46 -6.13 -0.89
CA ILE A 97 -8.23 -5.18 -1.69
C ILE A 97 -8.51 -5.72 -3.08
N ILE A 98 -7.66 -6.60 -3.61
CA ILE A 98 -7.73 -7.01 -5.02
C ILE A 98 -9.01 -7.78 -5.35
N GLU A 99 -9.55 -8.53 -4.39
CA GLU A 99 -10.85 -9.22 -4.45
C GLU A 99 -12.05 -8.26 -4.51
N HIS A 100 -11.87 -7.01 -4.08
CA HIS A 100 -12.90 -5.97 -4.09
C HIS A 100 -12.79 -5.06 -5.33
N ILE A 101 -11.86 -5.31 -6.24
CA ILE A 101 -11.63 -4.50 -7.43
C ILE A 101 -12.30 -5.13 -8.64
N ASP A 102 -13.21 -4.41 -9.28
CA ASP A 102 -13.95 -4.86 -10.47
C ASP A 102 -13.03 -5.28 -11.62
N ASN A 103 -11.90 -4.57 -11.79
CA ASN A 103 -10.92 -4.85 -12.84
C ASN A 103 -9.49 -4.87 -12.29
N PRO A 104 -9.03 -6.01 -11.74
CA PRO A 104 -7.68 -6.13 -11.18
C PRO A 104 -6.59 -5.84 -12.20
N CYS A 105 -6.78 -6.22 -13.47
CA CYS A 105 -5.83 -5.92 -14.54
C CYS A 105 -5.66 -4.42 -14.78
N LYS A 106 -6.73 -3.62 -14.65
CA LYS A 106 -6.67 -2.17 -14.73
C LYS A 106 -5.88 -1.59 -13.55
N LEU A 107 -6.17 -2.03 -12.32
CA LEU A 107 -5.40 -1.63 -11.15
C LEU A 107 -3.91 -1.93 -11.33
N LEU A 108 -3.55 -3.15 -11.77
CA LEU A 108 -2.15 -3.53 -12.00
C LEU A 108 -1.46 -2.63 -13.04
N LYS A 109 -2.17 -2.19 -14.09
CA LYS A 109 -1.65 -1.24 -15.08
C LYS A 109 -1.41 0.15 -14.47
N GLU A 110 -2.36 0.66 -13.68
CA GLU A 110 -2.23 1.93 -12.97
C GLU A 110 -1.04 1.88 -12.00
N VAL A 111 -0.95 0.82 -11.19
CA VAL A 111 0.15 0.56 -10.26
C VAL A 111 1.50 0.50 -10.98
N ASN A 112 1.58 -0.23 -12.09
CA ASN A 112 2.81 -0.29 -12.88
C ASN A 112 3.21 1.09 -13.43
N SER A 113 2.25 1.96 -13.74
CA SER A 113 2.54 3.30 -14.25
C SER A 113 3.11 4.24 -13.19
N ILE A 114 2.68 4.10 -11.92
CA ILE A 114 3.10 4.95 -10.81
C ILE A 114 4.35 4.42 -10.11
N LEU A 115 4.71 3.15 -10.30
CA LEU A 115 5.97 2.59 -9.80
C LEU A 115 7.16 3.14 -10.59
N ILE A 116 8.26 3.41 -9.89
CA ILE A 116 9.55 3.67 -10.53
C ILE A 116 10.09 2.39 -11.19
N ASN A 117 11.05 2.56 -12.10
CA ASN A 117 11.84 1.43 -12.59
C ASN A 117 12.55 0.74 -11.41
N GLY A 118 12.35 -0.58 -11.28
CA GLY A 118 12.89 -1.36 -10.16
C GLY A 118 12.05 -1.31 -8.89
N GLY A 119 10.94 -0.59 -8.88
CA GLY A 119 9.99 -0.56 -7.76
C GLY A 119 9.34 -1.92 -7.50
N TYR A 120 8.72 -2.03 -6.33
CA TYR A 120 8.10 -3.27 -5.85
C TYR A 120 6.59 -3.11 -5.72
N LEU A 121 5.89 -4.16 -6.14
CA LEU A 121 4.48 -4.36 -5.83
C LEU A 121 4.38 -5.58 -4.90
N ILE A 122 3.72 -5.38 -3.76
CA ILE A 122 3.34 -6.44 -2.82
C ILE A 122 1.82 -6.53 -2.81
N ILE A 123 1.30 -7.71 -3.12
CA ILE A 123 -0.14 -8.00 -3.11
C ILE A 123 -0.39 -9.18 -2.18
N SER A 124 -1.49 -9.10 -1.45
CA SER A 124 -2.10 -10.24 -0.77
C SER A 124 -3.61 -10.23 -0.96
N ASN A 125 -4.21 -11.42 -0.92
CA ASN A 125 -5.64 -11.67 -1.02
C ASN A 125 -6.06 -12.75 0.00
N THR A 126 -7.37 -12.92 0.19
CA THR A 126 -7.93 -13.91 1.11
C THR A 126 -8.11 -15.32 0.50
N GLU A 127 -7.95 -15.48 -0.82
CA GLU A 127 -8.12 -16.74 -1.56
C GLU A 127 -6.80 -17.46 -1.87
#